data_AF-A0A8H6ZP08-F1
#
_entry.id   AF-A0A8H6ZP08-F1
#
_cell.length_a   1.000
_cell.length_b   1.000
_cell.length_c   1.000
_cell.angle_alpha   90.00
_cell.angle_beta   90.00
_cell.angle_gamma   90.00
#
_symmetry.space_group_name_H-M   'P 1'
#
loop_
_entity.id
_entity.type
_entity.pdbx_description
1 polymer ?
#
loop_
_entity_poly.entity_id
_entity_poly.type
_entity_poly.pdbx_seq_one_letter_code
_entity_poly.pdbx_strand_id
1 'polypeptide(L)'
;MSIEGSIELLHSWPTGQKLYMRREDRDAAAAQFLLTEISPEARTAYIQERDTNRAWVQVHMEFYARLFAWYRRYRAHRKTCKVLNDQIAKTICARWGWNFWDLKTTKAFSTLYALRSGDGQEISNQDLEVISKTVSDEMIVKIEKNHNRKELLAQRERIRIIENHYNRLRSSEGNARMILPNLATFKTFPIISSLQTASADVDTDMDAQLKSNGLVLKVLNDEIKQWVNDAKARMCCILGSPGWKTSDLKGLHLVQRVDARFVCMRCEGTRKDDFIGKKRSLEFKDACGHSCPSLGAENAKWNADWFRADEKAINVITKVLVATSVDPSFPESLSELKGMGSVFACSSCEAAIVMGFEAIAEHAHRHDNMEVAVLKQYEANLILTHPIAHGLTKKILVGSEKSLQPMKRFGCRHCLQSRTGKHIAGTVGTNTSKATDAAAPPTKKAEEGKEKLGLFTFNGLRSHVKAKHGVLAVRDEDYFYNDPHSATSLPPKSLSDYLFEALWRQ
;
A
#
# COMPACT_ATOMS: atom_id res chain seq x y z
N MET A 1 -41.30 -25.74 6.80
CA MET A 1 -42.52 -25.17 7.40
C MET A 1 -42.65 -25.76 8.79
N SER A 2 -42.23 -25.01 9.81
CA SER A 2 -42.44 -25.37 11.22
C SER A 2 -43.94 -25.23 11.49
N ILE A 3 -44.61 -26.31 11.88
CA ILE A 3 -45.97 -26.23 12.42
C ILE A 3 -45.80 -25.88 13.91
N GLU A 4 -45.43 -24.64 14.19
CA GLU A 4 -45.42 -24.07 15.53
C GLU A 4 -46.58 -23.07 15.63
N GLY A 5 -47.81 -23.58 15.49
CA GLY A 5 -48.96 -22.91 16.08
C GLY A 5 -49.02 -23.31 17.55
N SER A 6 -49.12 -22.36 18.47
CA SER A 6 -49.17 -22.61 19.92
C SER A 6 -50.35 -23.52 20.25
N ILE A 7 -50.06 -24.79 20.56
CA ILE A 7 -51.03 -25.77 21.03
C ILE A 7 -51.36 -25.43 22.48
N GLU A 8 -52.61 -25.06 22.75
CA GLU A 8 -53.10 -24.80 24.11
C GLU A 8 -53.81 -26.04 24.65
N LEU A 9 -53.64 -26.29 25.95
CA LEU A 9 -54.35 -27.34 26.68
C LEU A 9 -55.66 -26.77 27.21
N LEU A 10 -56.78 -27.29 26.72
CA LEU A 10 -58.14 -26.98 27.17
C LEU A 10 -58.68 -28.14 28.00
N HIS A 11 -59.54 -27.84 28.97
CA HIS A 11 -60.29 -28.85 29.71
C HIS A 11 -61.74 -28.79 29.21
N SER A 12 -62.25 -29.88 28.67
CA SER A 12 -63.64 -29.94 28.20
C SER A 12 -64.59 -29.82 29.37
N TRP A 13 -65.68 -29.06 29.23
CA TRP A 13 -66.77 -29.05 30.20
C TRP A 13 -67.95 -29.88 29.65
N PRO A 14 -68.65 -30.70 30.46
CA PRO A 14 -68.47 -30.92 31.91
C PRO A 14 -67.45 -32.03 32.25
N THR A 15 -66.88 -32.71 31.25
CA THR A 15 -66.15 -33.98 31.43
C THR A 15 -64.71 -33.84 31.94
N GLY A 16 -64.14 -32.62 31.98
CA GLY A 16 -62.78 -32.33 32.46
C GLY A 16 -61.65 -32.88 31.57
N GLN A 17 -61.95 -33.37 30.37
CA GLN A 17 -60.99 -34.06 29.52
C GLN A 17 -60.00 -33.07 28.89
N LYS A 18 -58.71 -33.41 28.94
CA LYS A 18 -57.62 -32.60 28.39
C LYS A 18 -57.64 -32.67 26.86
N LEU A 19 -57.99 -31.58 26.20
CA LEU A 19 -58.00 -31.40 24.75
C LEU A 19 -56.85 -30.47 24.35
N TYR A 20 -56.07 -30.89 23.35
CA TYR A 20 -55.00 -30.07 22.80
C TYR A 20 -55.45 -29.50 21.46
N MET A 21 -55.54 -28.17 21.36
CA MET A 21 -56.02 -27.50 20.14
C MET A 21 -55.13 -26.29 19.83
N ARG A 22 -54.95 -25.97 18.54
CA ARG A 22 -54.20 -24.75 18.16
C ARG A 22 -55.03 -23.53 18.53
N ARG A 23 -54.39 -22.49 19.06
CA ARG A 23 -55.06 -21.24 19.44
C ARG A 23 -55.88 -20.64 18.28
N GLU A 24 -55.34 -20.65 17.06
CA GLU A 24 -56.02 -20.14 15.86
C GLU A 24 -57.32 -20.90 15.56
N ASP A 25 -57.30 -22.24 15.64
CA ASP A 25 -58.49 -23.08 15.44
C ASP A 25 -59.54 -22.82 16.54
N ARG A 26 -59.09 -22.51 17.77
CA ARG A 26 -59.95 -22.18 18.92
C ARG A 26 -60.66 -20.85 18.72
N ASP A 27 -59.90 -19.81 18.38
CA ASP A 27 -60.44 -18.47 18.23
C ASP A 27 -61.34 -18.39 16.98
N ALA A 28 -61.02 -19.12 15.90
CA ALA A 28 -61.88 -19.27 14.75
C ALA A 28 -63.20 -20.00 15.08
N ALA A 29 -63.14 -21.09 15.85
CA ALA A 29 -64.34 -21.82 16.29
C ALA A 29 -65.20 -21.00 17.25
N ALA A 30 -64.59 -20.22 18.15
CA ALA A 30 -65.30 -19.32 19.06
C ALA A 30 -65.96 -18.16 18.31
N ALA A 31 -65.27 -17.54 17.35
CA ALA A 31 -65.84 -16.49 16.50
C ALA A 31 -67.01 -17.02 15.64
N GLN A 32 -66.87 -18.22 15.06
CA GLN A 32 -67.97 -18.86 14.32
C GLN A 32 -69.18 -19.17 15.22
N PHE A 33 -68.96 -19.61 16.46
CA PHE A 33 -70.03 -19.87 17.41
C PHE A 33 -70.75 -18.58 17.83
N LEU A 34 -70.03 -17.49 18.10
CA LEU A 34 -70.63 -16.19 18.47
C LEU A 34 -71.55 -15.62 17.38
N LEU A 35 -71.24 -15.87 16.10
CA LEU A 35 -72.10 -15.47 14.97
C LEU A 35 -73.44 -16.23 14.93
N THR A 36 -73.58 -17.33 15.67
CA THR A 36 -74.81 -18.13 15.71
C THR A 36 -75.78 -17.70 16.80
N GLU A 37 -75.40 -16.80 17.72
CA GLU A 37 -76.29 -16.24 18.75
C GLU A 37 -77.32 -15.24 18.19
N ILE A 38 -77.22 -14.92 16.90
CA ILE A 38 -78.04 -13.92 16.21
C ILE A 38 -79.44 -14.45 15.86
N SER A 39 -79.62 -15.76 15.62
CA SER A 39 -80.94 -16.37 15.45
C SER A 39 -80.96 -17.88 15.76
N PRO A 40 -82.10 -18.43 16.23
CA PRO A 40 -82.28 -19.87 16.47
C PRO A 40 -82.01 -20.73 15.22
N GLU A 41 -82.35 -20.24 14.04
CA GLU A 41 -82.13 -20.91 12.76
C GLU A 41 -80.64 -21.02 12.42
N ALA A 42 -79.88 -19.93 12.64
CA ALA A 42 -78.43 -19.90 12.42
C ALA A 42 -77.68 -20.87 13.35
N ARG A 43 -78.12 -20.95 14.62
CA ARG A 43 -77.59 -21.93 15.59
C ARG A 43 -77.88 -23.36 15.18
N THR A 44 -79.08 -23.63 14.67
CA THR A 44 -79.47 -24.98 14.22
C THR A 44 -78.67 -25.41 13.00
N ALA A 45 -78.49 -24.53 12.02
CA ALA A 45 -77.68 -24.80 10.82
C ALA A 45 -76.20 -25.05 11.17
N TYR A 46 -75.62 -24.27 12.09
CA TYR A 46 -74.25 -24.47 12.55
C TYR A 46 -74.06 -25.81 13.26
N ILE A 47 -74.99 -26.21 14.14
CA ILE A 47 -74.93 -27.52 14.81
C ILE A 47 -74.99 -28.65 13.76
N GLN A 48 -75.90 -28.56 12.78
CA GLN A 48 -76.01 -29.56 11.71
C GLN A 48 -74.73 -29.64 10.85
N GLU A 49 -74.13 -28.50 10.50
CA GLU A 49 -72.85 -28.46 9.77
C GLU A 49 -71.72 -29.09 10.60
N ARG A 50 -71.64 -28.77 11.90
CA ARG A 50 -70.63 -29.33 12.80
C ARG A 50 -70.82 -30.83 13.02
N ASP A 51 -72.05 -31.30 13.12
CA ASP A 51 -72.35 -32.73 13.25
C ASP A 51 -72.06 -33.47 11.95
N THR A 52 -72.33 -32.86 10.79
CA THR A 52 -71.96 -33.40 9.47
C THR A 52 -70.44 -33.49 9.32
N ASN A 53 -69.71 -32.42 9.70
CA ASN A 53 -68.26 -32.41 9.71
C ASN A 53 -67.69 -33.41 10.72
N ARG A 54 -68.29 -33.55 11.90
CA ARG A 54 -67.89 -34.55 12.91
C ARG A 54 -68.07 -35.97 12.37
N ALA A 55 -69.20 -36.25 11.73
CA ALA A 55 -69.46 -37.54 11.09
C ALA A 55 -68.48 -37.80 9.94
N TRP A 56 -68.21 -36.81 9.09
CA TRP A 56 -67.23 -36.90 8.01
C TRP A 56 -65.82 -37.15 8.54
N VAL A 57 -65.40 -36.40 9.55
CA VAL A 57 -64.12 -36.57 10.23
C VAL A 57 -64.06 -37.97 10.83
N GLN A 58 -65.05 -38.42 11.59
CA GLN A 58 -65.06 -39.77 12.17
C GLN A 58 -64.89 -40.88 11.13
N VAL A 59 -65.53 -40.77 9.97
CA VAL A 59 -65.40 -41.73 8.87
C VAL A 59 -63.97 -41.74 8.28
N HIS A 60 -63.32 -40.57 8.20
CA HIS A 60 -61.99 -40.44 7.58
C HIS A 60 -60.81 -40.45 8.58
N MET A 61 -61.07 -40.32 9.88
CA MET A 61 -60.03 -40.24 10.92
C MET A 61 -59.18 -41.50 10.96
N GLU A 62 -59.80 -42.67 10.76
CA GLU A 62 -59.06 -43.92 10.66
C GLU A 62 -58.08 -43.92 9.47
N PHE A 63 -58.53 -43.45 8.30
CA PHE A 63 -57.68 -43.29 7.13
C PHE A 63 -56.55 -42.29 7.39
N TYR A 64 -56.83 -41.13 7.98
CA TYR A 64 -55.80 -40.12 8.30
C TYR A 64 -54.78 -40.62 9.34
N ALA A 65 -55.23 -41.33 10.37
CA ALA A 65 -54.34 -41.96 11.35
C ALA A 65 -53.43 -43.00 10.68
N ARG A 66 -53.98 -43.84 9.79
CA ARG A 66 -53.21 -44.81 8.99
C ARG A 66 -52.22 -44.12 8.05
N LEU A 67 -52.63 -43.05 7.37
CA LEU A 67 -51.78 -42.25 6.48
C LEU A 67 -50.63 -41.58 7.25
N PHE A 68 -50.91 -41.01 8.42
CA PHE A 68 -49.89 -40.39 9.26
C PHE A 68 -48.90 -41.43 9.82
N ALA A 69 -49.40 -42.60 10.25
CA ALA A 69 -48.56 -43.72 10.68
C ALA A 69 -47.68 -44.25 9.53
N TRP A 70 -48.23 -44.34 8.31
CA TRP A 70 -47.45 -44.64 7.11
C TRP A 70 -46.39 -43.56 6.86
N TYR A 71 -46.75 -42.28 6.88
CA TYR A 71 -45.82 -41.17 6.64
C TYR A 71 -44.66 -41.15 7.65
N ARG A 72 -44.94 -41.40 8.94
CA ARG A 72 -43.89 -41.53 9.96
C ARG A 72 -42.93 -42.68 9.66
N ARG A 73 -43.46 -43.86 9.29
CA ARG A 73 -42.66 -45.04 8.90
C ARG A 73 -41.84 -44.76 7.65
N TYR A 74 -42.45 -44.19 6.62
CA TYR A 74 -41.79 -43.80 5.38
C TYR A 74 -40.65 -42.80 5.63
N ARG A 75 -40.89 -41.75 6.42
CA ARG A 75 -39.87 -40.75 6.77
C ARG A 75 -38.72 -41.36 7.57
N ALA A 76 -39.03 -42.24 8.53
CA ALA A 76 -38.01 -42.94 9.31
C ALA A 76 -37.15 -43.84 8.41
N HIS A 77 -37.80 -44.64 7.55
CA HIS A 77 -37.14 -45.51 6.59
C HIS A 77 -36.22 -44.73 5.64
N ARG A 78 -36.72 -43.64 5.03
CA ARG A 78 -35.92 -42.77 4.16
C ARG A 78 -34.70 -42.18 4.87
N LYS A 79 -34.82 -41.81 6.15
CA LYS A 79 -33.69 -41.34 6.96
C LYS A 79 -32.65 -42.44 7.15
N THR A 80 -33.07 -43.67 7.42
CA THR A 80 -32.19 -44.84 7.52
C THR A 80 -31.46 -45.09 6.21
N CYS A 81 -32.16 -45.14 5.07
CA CYS A 81 -31.54 -45.36 3.77
C CYS A 81 -30.54 -44.26 3.39
N LYS A 82 -30.80 -43.00 3.77
CA LYS A 82 -29.83 -41.92 3.58
C LYS A 82 -28.53 -42.16 4.37
N VAL A 83 -28.62 -42.64 5.60
CA VAL A 83 -27.44 -42.98 6.42
C VAL A 83 -26.65 -44.12 5.78
N LEU A 84 -27.35 -45.16 5.31
CA LEU A 84 -26.72 -46.29 4.61
C LEU A 84 -26.03 -45.84 3.31
N ASN A 85 -26.67 -44.99 2.51
CA ASN A 85 -26.07 -44.45 1.29
C ASN A 85 -24.84 -43.58 1.58
N ASP A 86 -24.84 -42.80 2.67
CA ASP A 86 -23.65 -42.06 3.12
C ASP A 86 -22.53 -43.01 3.57
N GLN A 87 -22.85 -44.14 4.20
CA GLN A 87 -21.86 -45.16 4.57
C GLN A 87 -21.27 -45.83 3.32
N ILE A 88 -22.08 -46.19 2.34
CA ILE A 88 -21.61 -46.75 1.06
C ILE A 88 -20.65 -45.77 0.37
N ALA A 89 -21.03 -44.48 0.28
CA ALA A 89 -20.16 -43.45 -0.27
C ALA A 89 -18.81 -43.36 0.47
N LYS A 90 -18.81 -43.41 1.82
CA LYS A 90 -17.58 -43.42 2.62
C LYS A 90 -16.73 -44.66 2.37
N THR A 91 -17.34 -45.84 2.22
CA THR A 91 -16.63 -47.09 1.91
C THR A 91 -15.95 -47.02 0.54
N ILE A 92 -16.65 -46.48 -0.47
CA ILE A 92 -16.06 -46.23 -1.79
C ILE A 92 -14.87 -45.27 -1.65
N CYS A 93 -15.05 -44.15 -0.97
CA CYS A 93 -13.97 -43.19 -0.75
C CYS A 93 -12.75 -43.81 -0.05
N ALA A 94 -12.97 -44.63 0.99
CA ALA A 94 -11.88 -45.33 1.68
C ALA A 94 -11.16 -46.33 0.79
N ARG A 95 -11.88 -47.07 -0.05
CA ARG A 95 -11.31 -48.05 -0.98
C ARG A 95 -10.42 -47.42 -2.05
N TRP A 96 -10.83 -46.26 -2.58
CA TRP A 96 -10.16 -45.61 -3.71
C TRP A 96 -9.28 -44.41 -3.30
N GLY A 97 -9.22 -44.09 -2.00
CA GLY A 97 -8.47 -42.94 -1.49
C GLY A 97 -9.08 -41.58 -1.85
N TRP A 98 -10.39 -41.54 -2.15
CA TRP A 98 -11.07 -40.32 -2.57
C TRP A 98 -11.59 -39.50 -1.39
N ASN A 99 -11.71 -38.19 -1.58
CA ASN A 99 -12.43 -37.35 -0.64
C ASN A 99 -13.95 -37.56 -0.77
N PHE A 100 -14.63 -37.70 0.38
CA PHE A 100 -16.08 -37.90 0.45
C PHE A 100 -16.90 -36.79 -0.21
N TRP A 101 -16.50 -35.53 -0.03
CA TRP A 101 -17.21 -34.39 -0.60
C TRP A 101 -16.97 -34.25 -2.10
N ASP A 102 -15.77 -34.59 -2.58
CA ASP A 102 -15.49 -34.61 -4.01
C ASP A 102 -16.37 -35.65 -4.72
N LEU A 103 -16.48 -36.87 -4.17
CA LEU A 103 -17.38 -37.91 -4.70
C LEU A 103 -18.83 -37.44 -4.72
N LYS A 104 -19.35 -36.87 -3.61
CA LYS A 104 -20.74 -36.40 -3.54
C LYS A 104 -21.07 -35.22 -4.44
N THR A 105 -20.06 -34.55 -5.00
CA THR A 105 -20.25 -33.43 -5.92
C THR A 105 -19.95 -33.80 -7.37
N THR A 106 -19.61 -35.06 -7.65
CA THR A 106 -19.62 -35.60 -9.03
C THR A 106 -21.07 -35.68 -9.53
N LYS A 107 -21.30 -35.41 -10.81
CA LYS A 107 -22.65 -35.32 -11.38
C LYS A 107 -23.30 -36.71 -11.39
N ALA A 108 -22.56 -37.73 -11.81
CA ALA A 108 -23.06 -39.09 -11.89
C ALA A 108 -23.45 -39.64 -10.50
N PHE A 109 -22.54 -39.55 -9.52
CA PHE A 109 -22.82 -40.06 -8.17
C PHE A 109 -23.87 -39.23 -7.43
N SER A 110 -23.82 -37.89 -7.52
CA SER A 110 -24.79 -37.03 -6.83
C SER A 110 -26.21 -37.25 -7.33
N THR A 111 -26.39 -37.49 -8.64
CA THR A 111 -27.69 -37.79 -9.24
C THR A 111 -28.22 -39.13 -8.74
N LEU A 112 -27.38 -40.18 -8.77
CA LEU A 112 -27.75 -41.50 -8.24
C LEU A 112 -28.10 -41.42 -6.75
N TYR A 113 -27.26 -40.74 -5.97
CA TYR A 113 -27.44 -40.55 -4.54
C TYR A 113 -28.76 -39.81 -4.25
N ALA A 114 -29.05 -38.73 -4.97
CA ALA A 114 -30.27 -37.95 -4.81
C ALA A 114 -31.53 -38.77 -5.16
N LEU A 115 -31.47 -39.58 -6.23
CA LEU A 115 -32.55 -40.47 -6.65
C LEU A 115 -32.83 -41.54 -5.59
N ARG A 116 -31.82 -42.36 -5.25
CA ARG A 116 -31.97 -43.47 -4.29
C ARG A 116 -32.35 -42.98 -2.89
N SER A 117 -31.71 -41.92 -2.38
CA SER A 117 -32.11 -41.32 -1.10
C SER A 117 -33.44 -40.55 -1.18
N GLY A 118 -33.88 -40.15 -2.37
CA GLY A 118 -35.19 -39.58 -2.64
C GLY A 118 -36.31 -40.61 -2.43
N ASP A 119 -36.13 -41.77 -3.04
CA ASP A 119 -37.08 -42.88 -3.08
C ASP A 119 -37.05 -43.76 -1.81
N GLY A 120 -36.10 -43.48 -0.89
CA GLY A 120 -35.91 -44.28 0.31
C GLY A 120 -35.32 -45.65 0.00
N GLN A 121 -34.46 -45.73 -1.02
CA GLN A 121 -33.77 -46.94 -1.43
C GLN A 121 -32.27 -46.86 -1.15
N GLU A 122 -31.68 -48.03 -0.90
CA GLU A 122 -30.24 -48.18 -0.76
C GLU A 122 -29.57 -48.24 -2.13
N ILE A 123 -28.37 -47.67 -2.25
CA ILE A 123 -27.57 -47.77 -3.47
C ILE A 123 -27.05 -49.21 -3.59
N SER A 124 -27.38 -49.88 -4.69
CA SER A 124 -26.95 -51.25 -4.95
C SER A 124 -25.59 -51.29 -5.65
N ASN A 125 -24.91 -52.45 -5.62
CA ASN A 125 -23.66 -52.64 -6.39
C ASN A 125 -23.87 -52.48 -7.89
N GLN A 126 -25.04 -52.91 -8.41
CA GLN A 126 -25.35 -52.77 -9.83
C GLN A 126 -25.50 -51.30 -10.24
N ASP A 127 -26.08 -50.46 -9.37
CA ASP A 127 -26.13 -49.01 -9.60
C ASP A 127 -24.72 -48.41 -9.72
N LEU A 128 -23.80 -48.86 -8.87
CA LEU A 128 -22.42 -48.39 -8.85
C LEU A 128 -21.63 -48.85 -10.08
N GLU A 129 -21.83 -50.08 -10.54
CA GLU A 129 -21.19 -50.61 -11.75
C GLU A 129 -21.56 -49.80 -12.99
N VAL A 130 -22.84 -49.43 -13.13
CA VAL A 130 -23.33 -48.63 -14.27
C VAL A 130 -22.64 -47.27 -14.35
N ILE A 131 -22.39 -46.62 -13.21
CA ILE A 131 -21.80 -45.27 -13.19
C ILE A 131 -20.29 -45.26 -12.93
N SER A 132 -19.67 -46.40 -12.66
CA SER A 132 -18.29 -46.49 -12.14
C SER A 132 -17.26 -45.78 -13.03
N LYS A 133 -17.33 -45.99 -14.35
CA LYS A 133 -16.44 -45.34 -15.31
C LYS A 133 -16.62 -43.82 -15.32
N THR A 134 -17.88 -43.36 -15.44
CA THR A 134 -18.21 -41.94 -15.47
C THR A 134 -17.79 -41.23 -14.18
N VAL A 135 -18.04 -41.84 -13.01
CA VAL A 135 -17.62 -41.30 -11.72
C VAL A 135 -16.10 -41.23 -11.64
N SER A 136 -15.38 -42.23 -12.14
CA SER A 136 -13.91 -42.24 -12.14
C SER A 136 -13.36 -41.11 -13.01
N ASP A 137 -13.88 -40.91 -14.21
CA ASP A 137 -13.48 -39.82 -15.12
C ASP A 137 -13.78 -38.44 -14.49
N GLU A 138 -14.96 -38.26 -13.88
CA GLU A 138 -15.32 -37.04 -13.16
C GLU A 138 -14.42 -36.79 -11.93
N MET A 139 -14.00 -37.85 -11.24
CA MET A 139 -13.11 -37.77 -10.09
C MET A 139 -11.69 -37.36 -10.49
N ILE A 140 -11.15 -37.89 -11.59
CA ILE A 140 -9.82 -37.49 -12.11
C ILE A 140 -9.79 -35.97 -12.33
N VAL A 141 -10.78 -35.44 -13.07
CA VAL A 141 -10.88 -34.01 -13.36
C VAL A 141 -10.98 -33.17 -12.08
N LYS A 142 -11.73 -33.65 -11.07
CA LYS A 142 -11.86 -32.96 -9.78
C LYS A 142 -10.56 -32.97 -8.98
N ILE A 143 -9.88 -34.11 -8.92
CA ILE A 143 -8.62 -34.27 -8.19
C ILE A 143 -7.57 -33.34 -8.81
N GLU A 144 -7.43 -33.33 -10.14
CA GLU A 144 -6.53 -32.43 -10.86
C GLU A 144 -6.87 -30.96 -10.61
N LYS A 145 -8.15 -30.60 -10.69
CA LYS A 145 -8.60 -29.22 -10.43
C LYS A 145 -8.31 -28.78 -9.00
N ASN A 146 -8.52 -29.65 -8.02
CA ASN A 146 -8.24 -29.38 -6.61
C ASN A 146 -6.74 -29.27 -6.36
N HIS A 147 -5.92 -30.14 -6.96
CA HIS A 147 -4.47 -30.07 -6.91
C HIS A 147 -3.95 -28.76 -7.52
N ASN A 148 -4.39 -28.42 -8.73
CA ASN A 148 -4.04 -27.16 -9.40
C ASN A 148 -4.46 -25.93 -8.57
N ARG A 149 -5.64 -25.96 -7.95
CA ARG A 149 -6.09 -24.89 -7.05
C ARG A 149 -5.21 -24.78 -5.81
N LYS A 150 -4.83 -25.90 -5.18
CA LYS A 150 -3.94 -25.94 -4.03
C LYS A 150 -2.57 -25.37 -4.39
N GLU A 151 -2.01 -25.78 -5.52
CA GLU A 151 -0.73 -25.26 -6.03
C GLU A 151 -0.78 -23.75 -6.32
N LEU A 152 -1.85 -23.25 -6.97
CA LEU A 152 -2.01 -21.81 -7.22
C LEU A 152 -2.11 -20.98 -5.93
N LEU A 153 -2.84 -21.48 -4.93
CA LEU A 153 -2.95 -20.81 -3.62
C LEU A 153 -1.60 -20.80 -2.90
N ALA A 154 -0.90 -21.94 -2.90
CA ALA A 154 0.42 -22.06 -2.29
C ALA A 154 1.44 -21.14 -2.99
N GLN A 155 1.43 -21.09 -4.33
CA GLN A 155 2.30 -20.19 -5.10
C GLN A 155 2.05 -18.71 -4.76
N ARG A 156 0.78 -18.29 -4.66
CA ARG A 156 0.43 -16.92 -4.27
C ARG A 156 0.95 -16.57 -2.87
N GLU A 157 0.80 -17.49 -1.92
CA GLU A 157 1.30 -17.28 -0.57
C GLU A 157 2.83 -17.21 -0.53
N ARG A 158 3.52 -18.07 -1.30
CA ARG A 158 4.99 -17.99 -1.44
C ARG A 158 5.45 -16.64 -1.99
N ILE A 159 4.82 -16.14 -3.05
CA ILE A 159 5.13 -14.81 -3.60
C ILE A 159 4.96 -13.74 -2.52
N ARG A 160 3.87 -13.78 -1.76
CA ARG A 160 3.59 -12.82 -0.68
C ARG A 160 4.65 -12.87 0.42
N ILE A 161 5.07 -14.06 0.86
CA ILE A 161 6.11 -14.22 1.88
C ILE A 161 7.45 -13.64 1.39
N ILE A 162 7.80 -13.87 0.11
CA ILE A 162 9.03 -13.31 -0.50
C ILE A 162 8.97 -11.78 -0.54
N GLU A 163 7.83 -11.20 -0.92
CA GLU A 163 7.65 -9.75 -0.91
C GLU A 163 7.78 -9.16 0.50
N ASN A 164 7.19 -9.81 1.50
CA ASN A 164 7.34 -9.43 2.90
C ASN A 164 8.79 -9.55 3.37
N HIS A 165 9.51 -10.59 2.96
CA HIS A 165 10.93 -10.74 3.27
C HIS A 165 11.77 -9.64 2.63
N TYR A 166 11.58 -9.35 1.34
CA TYR A 166 12.23 -8.25 0.63
C TYR A 166 11.98 -6.90 1.32
N ASN A 167 10.72 -6.62 1.69
CA ASN A 167 10.37 -5.39 2.38
C ASN A 167 11.04 -5.29 3.75
N ARG A 168 11.13 -6.39 4.50
CA ARG A 168 11.88 -6.45 5.78
C ARG A 168 13.37 -6.16 5.59
N LEU A 169 13.99 -6.75 4.57
CA LEU A 169 15.40 -6.48 4.26
C LEU A 169 15.61 -4.99 3.92
N ARG A 170 14.66 -4.38 3.22
CA ARG A 170 14.71 -2.96 2.83
C ARG A 170 14.46 -2.00 3.99
N SER A 171 13.58 -2.34 4.92
CA SER A 171 13.13 -1.43 6.00
C SER A 171 13.86 -1.60 7.32
N SER A 172 14.58 -2.71 7.54
CA SER A 172 15.29 -2.95 8.79
C SER A 172 16.45 -1.97 8.98
N GLU A 173 16.53 -1.33 10.15
CA GLU A 173 17.60 -0.37 10.50
C GLU A 173 18.99 -1.01 10.44
N GLY A 174 19.13 -2.28 10.82
CA GLY A 174 20.38 -3.04 10.70
C GLY A 174 20.85 -3.23 9.24
N ASN A 175 19.92 -3.12 8.29
CA ASN A 175 20.17 -3.24 6.86
C ASN A 175 20.12 -1.89 6.13
N ALA A 176 20.15 -0.76 6.85
CA ALA A 176 20.07 0.57 6.25
C ALA A 176 21.18 0.83 5.21
N ARG A 177 22.32 0.14 5.30
CA ARG A 177 23.43 0.22 4.35
C ARG A 177 23.39 -0.84 3.24
N MET A 178 22.48 -1.81 3.34
CA MET A 178 22.35 -2.88 2.35
C MET A 178 21.84 -2.33 1.03
N ILE A 179 22.51 -2.71 -0.06
CA ILE A 179 22.11 -2.37 -1.42
C ILE A 179 21.32 -3.57 -1.96
N LEU A 180 20.09 -3.30 -2.36
CA LEU A 180 19.18 -4.31 -2.88
C LEU A 180 18.76 -3.91 -4.30
N PRO A 181 18.62 -4.88 -5.21
CA PRO A 181 17.96 -4.63 -6.48
C PRO A 181 16.47 -4.34 -6.26
N ASN A 182 15.77 -3.92 -7.31
CA ASN A 182 14.31 -3.88 -7.28
C ASN A 182 13.70 -5.29 -7.10
N LEU A 183 12.44 -5.35 -6.64
CA LEU A 183 11.75 -6.60 -6.31
C LEU A 183 11.69 -7.57 -7.50
N ALA A 184 11.45 -7.07 -8.71
CA ALA A 184 11.37 -7.90 -9.92
C ALA A 184 12.68 -8.67 -10.17
N THR A 185 13.83 -8.03 -9.95
CA THR A 185 15.16 -8.65 -10.08
C THR A 185 15.45 -9.56 -8.88
N PHE A 186 15.11 -9.14 -7.67
CA PHE A 186 15.28 -9.96 -6.47
C PHE A 186 14.59 -11.32 -6.60
N LYS A 187 13.38 -11.35 -7.19
CA LYS A 187 12.63 -12.59 -7.47
C LYS A 187 13.34 -13.55 -8.43
N THR A 188 14.30 -13.07 -9.23
CA THR A 188 15.05 -13.89 -10.21
C THR A 188 16.27 -14.60 -9.64
N PHE A 189 16.63 -14.30 -8.39
CA PHE A 189 17.74 -14.97 -7.72
C PHE A 189 17.49 -16.49 -7.63
N PRO A 190 18.48 -17.34 -7.95
CA PRO A 190 18.29 -18.80 -8.01
C PRO A 190 17.66 -19.38 -6.73
N ILE A 191 18.11 -18.98 -5.55
CA ILE A 191 17.52 -19.45 -4.29
C ILE A 191 16.05 -19.02 -4.14
N ILE A 192 15.73 -17.78 -4.52
CA ILE A 192 14.37 -17.24 -4.44
C ILE A 192 13.45 -17.90 -5.47
N SER A 193 13.92 -18.09 -6.70
CA SER A 193 13.18 -18.77 -7.77
C SER A 193 12.89 -20.23 -7.42
N SER A 194 13.85 -20.92 -6.80
CA SER A 194 13.66 -22.29 -6.29
C SER A 194 12.60 -22.34 -5.20
N LEU A 195 12.61 -21.38 -4.27
CA LEU A 195 11.58 -21.28 -3.22
C LEU A 195 10.20 -20.96 -3.81
N GLN A 196 10.10 -20.15 -4.88
CA GLN A 196 8.82 -19.85 -5.53
C GLN A 196 8.18 -21.07 -6.20
N THR A 197 9.01 -21.93 -6.79
CA THR A 197 8.60 -23.07 -7.62
C THR A 197 8.48 -24.38 -6.86
N ALA A 198 8.80 -24.39 -5.56
CA ALA A 198 8.59 -25.56 -4.70
C ALA A 198 7.12 -26.02 -4.72
N SER A 199 6.90 -27.35 -4.78
CA SER A 199 5.54 -27.93 -4.76
C SER A 199 4.82 -27.65 -3.43
N ALA A 200 3.50 -27.50 -3.49
CA ALA A 200 2.63 -27.36 -2.31
C ALA A 200 2.62 -28.59 -1.39
N ASP A 201 3.14 -29.73 -1.84
CA ASP A 201 3.20 -30.95 -1.04
C ASP A 201 4.46 -31.02 -0.15
N VAL A 202 5.41 -30.09 -0.31
CA VAL A 202 6.55 -29.95 0.58
C VAL A 202 6.15 -29.10 1.79
N ASP A 203 5.90 -29.75 2.92
CA ASP A 203 5.57 -29.09 4.20
C ASP A 203 6.81 -28.39 4.78
N THR A 204 7.17 -27.26 4.17
CA THR A 204 8.29 -26.43 4.64
C THR A 204 7.78 -25.04 4.89
N ASP A 205 7.93 -24.59 6.15
CA ASP A 205 7.70 -23.21 6.51
C ASP A 205 8.76 -22.33 5.83
N MET A 206 8.39 -21.81 4.66
CA MET A 206 9.26 -20.96 3.84
C MET A 206 9.62 -19.65 4.57
N ASP A 207 8.74 -19.13 5.42
CA ASP A 207 9.03 -17.93 6.20
C ASP A 207 10.07 -18.23 7.29
N ALA A 208 10.01 -19.41 7.91
CA ALA A 208 11.09 -19.88 8.78
C ALA A 208 12.40 -20.06 8.00
N GLN A 209 12.37 -20.68 6.81
CA GLN A 209 13.58 -20.80 5.98
C GLN A 209 14.23 -19.44 5.66
N LEU A 210 13.42 -18.44 5.31
CA LEU A 210 13.90 -17.09 5.01
C LEU A 210 14.28 -16.28 6.26
N LYS A 211 13.96 -16.74 7.48
CA LYS A 211 14.27 -16.04 8.74
C LYS A 211 15.42 -16.67 9.51
N SER A 212 15.49 -18.00 9.56
CA SER A 212 16.32 -18.72 10.52
C SER A 212 17.20 -19.81 9.88
N ASN A 213 16.98 -20.16 8.61
CA ASN A 213 17.86 -21.12 7.94
C ASN A 213 19.17 -20.44 7.52
N GLY A 214 20.23 -20.72 8.28
CA GLY A 214 21.55 -20.14 8.06
C GLY A 214 22.13 -20.42 6.67
N LEU A 215 21.82 -21.57 6.05
CA LEU A 215 22.29 -21.89 4.70
C LEU A 215 21.58 -21.03 3.64
N VAL A 216 20.24 -20.94 3.71
CA VAL A 216 19.43 -20.14 2.78
C VAL A 216 19.84 -18.66 2.87
N LEU A 217 19.99 -18.14 4.08
CA LEU A 217 20.44 -16.76 4.31
C LEU A 217 21.86 -16.51 3.79
N LYS A 218 22.78 -17.46 3.96
CA LYS A 218 24.14 -17.33 3.45
C LYS A 218 24.17 -17.28 1.92
N VAL A 219 23.50 -18.23 1.26
CA VAL A 219 23.40 -18.29 -0.20
C VAL A 219 22.76 -17.01 -0.75
N LEU A 220 21.64 -16.58 -0.17
CA LEU A 220 20.96 -15.34 -0.58
C LEU A 220 21.87 -14.11 -0.43
N ASN A 221 22.61 -14.00 0.68
CA ASN A 221 23.53 -12.89 0.88
C ASN A 221 24.70 -12.91 -0.12
N ASP A 222 25.20 -14.08 -0.48
CA ASP A 222 26.28 -14.23 -1.45
C ASP A 222 25.80 -13.89 -2.88
N GLU A 223 24.58 -14.31 -3.25
CA GLU A 223 23.93 -13.90 -4.51
C GLU A 223 23.70 -12.39 -4.57
N ILE A 224 23.25 -11.77 -3.47
CA ILE A 224 23.11 -10.31 -3.38
C ILE A 224 24.45 -9.61 -3.56
N LYS A 225 25.51 -10.07 -2.87
CA LYS A 225 26.84 -9.49 -2.99
C LYS A 225 27.38 -9.60 -4.41
N GLN A 226 27.23 -10.76 -5.05
CA GLN A 226 27.63 -10.97 -6.43
C GLN A 226 26.88 -10.00 -7.36
N TRP A 227 25.56 -9.91 -7.22
CA TRP A 227 24.76 -8.98 -8.02
C TRP A 227 25.16 -7.52 -7.81
N VAL A 228 25.44 -7.11 -6.56
CA VAL A 228 25.90 -5.74 -6.24
C VAL A 228 27.26 -5.46 -6.88
N ASN A 229 28.18 -6.43 -6.88
CA ASN A 229 29.48 -6.28 -7.52
C ASN A 229 29.34 -6.11 -9.04
N ASP A 230 28.45 -6.88 -9.67
CA ASP A 230 28.16 -6.72 -11.10
C ASP A 230 27.51 -5.37 -11.40
N ALA A 231 26.59 -4.91 -10.55
CA ALA A 231 25.97 -3.61 -10.66
C ALA A 231 27.00 -2.47 -10.49
N LYS A 232 27.93 -2.61 -9.55
CA LYS A 232 29.06 -1.68 -9.36
C LYS A 232 29.91 -1.58 -10.63
N ALA A 233 30.29 -2.71 -11.22
CA ALA A 233 31.10 -2.75 -12.44
C ALA A 233 30.40 -2.04 -13.60
N ARG A 234 29.11 -2.33 -13.83
CA ARG A 234 28.33 -1.68 -14.89
C ARG A 234 28.13 -0.18 -14.67
N MET A 235 27.85 0.23 -13.43
CA MET A 235 27.66 1.64 -13.09
C MET A 235 29.00 2.43 -13.14
N CYS A 236 30.14 1.79 -12.90
CA CYS A 236 31.46 2.40 -13.14
C CYS A 236 31.69 2.72 -14.63
N CYS A 237 31.26 1.85 -15.54
CA CYS A 237 31.33 2.13 -16.98
C CYS A 237 30.51 3.37 -17.35
N ILE A 238 29.34 3.56 -16.72
CA ILE A 238 28.48 4.73 -16.93
C ILE A 238 29.15 6.02 -16.45
N LEU A 239 29.95 5.97 -15.38
CA LEU A 239 30.76 7.10 -14.90
C LEU A 239 32.07 7.27 -15.67
N GLY A 240 32.27 6.57 -16.79
CA GLY A 240 33.49 6.68 -17.62
C GLY A 240 34.73 6.04 -17.02
N SER A 241 34.59 5.17 -16.00
CA SER A 241 35.71 4.51 -15.32
C SER A 241 35.60 2.97 -15.38
N PRO A 242 35.62 2.36 -16.58
CA PRO A 242 35.52 0.91 -16.72
C PRO A 242 36.70 0.20 -16.05
N GLY A 243 36.43 -0.92 -15.37
CA GLY A 243 37.48 -1.70 -14.70
C GLY A 243 38.12 -1.01 -13.50
N TRP A 244 37.42 -0.03 -12.89
CA TRP A 244 37.89 0.70 -11.72
C TRP A 244 38.39 -0.24 -10.61
N LYS A 245 39.58 0.08 -10.07
CA LYS A 245 40.23 -0.61 -8.95
C LYS A 245 40.82 0.43 -8.02
N THR A 246 40.89 0.11 -6.73
CA THR A 246 41.55 0.93 -5.72
C THR A 246 42.44 0.06 -4.84
N SER A 247 43.58 0.59 -4.42
CA SER A 247 44.41 0.00 -3.36
C SER A 247 43.90 0.35 -1.96
N ASP A 248 43.04 1.37 -1.85
CA ASP A 248 42.42 1.77 -0.59
C ASP A 248 41.25 0.84 -0.26
N LEU A 249 41.49 -0.08 0.68
CA LEU A 249 40.51 -1.03 1.17
C LEU A 249 39.50 -0.42 2.15
N LYS A 250 39.77 0.78 2.68
CA LYS A 250 38.90 1.48 3.64
C LYS A 250 37.99 2.50 2.95
N GLY A 251 38.40 3.00 1.80
CA GLY A 251 37.64 3.94 0.99
C GLY A 251 36.37 3.34 0.35
N LEU A 252 35.43 4.22 0.05
CA LEU A 252 34.23 3.92 -0.71
C LEU A 252 34.58 3.58 -2.17
N HIS A 253 33.89 2.56 -2.67
CA HIS A 253 33.89 2.26 -4.09
C HIS A 253 33.35 3.46 -4.89
N LEU A 254 33.90 3.72 -6.09
CA LEU A 254 33.56 4.90 -6.93
C LEU A 254 32.06 5.20 -6.99
N VAL A 255 31.23 4.23 -7.38
CA VAL A 255 29.77 4.44 -7.51
C VAL A 255 29.05 4.73 -6.18
N GLN A 256 29.67 4.45 -5.03
CA GLN A 256 29.09 4.70 -3.70
C GLN A 256 29.42 6.10 -3.16
N ARG A 257 30.30 6.83 -3.84
CA ARG A 257 30.70 8.18 -3.43
C ARG A 257 29.56 9.18 -3.62
N VAL A 258 29.62 10.30 -2.90
CA VAL A 258 28.55 11.31 -2.91
C VAL A 258 28.43 12.05 -4.25
N ASP A 259 29.51 12.08 -5.02
CA ASP A 259 29.64 12.63 -6.37
C ASP A 259 29.30 11.61 -7.47
N ALA A 260 29.00 10.35 -7.14
CA ALA A 260 28.47 9.38 -8.11
C ALA A 260 26.94 9.48 -8.19
N ARG A 261 26.44 10.13 -9.23
CA ARG A 261 25.00 10.37 -9.44
C ARG A 261 24.51 9.84 -10.78
N PHE A 262 23.28 9.33 -10.78
CA PHE A 262 22.68 8.65 -11.93
C PHE A 262 21.28 9.20 -12.24
N VAL A 263 20.95 9.33 -13.52
CA VAL A 263 19.58 9.61 -13.99
C VAL A 263 19.04 8.40 -14.74
N CYS A 264 17.80 8.01 -14.44
CA CYS A 264 17.09 7.01 -15.22
C CYS A 264 16.51 7.64 -16.50
N MET A 265 17.04 7.23 -17.65
CA MET A 265 16.64 7.72 -18.97
C MET A 265 15.19 7.35 -19.33
N ARG A 266 14.65 6.26 -18.75
CA ARG A 266 13.24 5.87 -18.95
C ARG A 266 12.26 6.73 -18.16
N CYS A 267 12.67 7.27 -17.02
CA CYS A 267 11.83 8.16 -16.23
C CYS A 267 11.82 9.57 -16.82
N GLU A 268 12.90 10.02 -17.44
CA GLU A 268 13.03 11.39 -17.95
C GLU A 268 11.95 11.77 -18.98
N GLY A 269 11.41 10.80 -19.73
CA GLY A 269 10.31 11.00 -20.69
C GLY A 269 8.89 11.01 -20.08
N THR A 270 8.74 10.73 -18.78
CA THR A 270 7.42 10.83 -18.10
C THR A 270 7.05 12.30 -17.85
N ARG A 271 5.76 12.63 -17.67
CA ARG A 271 5.33 14.03 -17.52
C ARG A 271 6.10 14.65 -16.36
N LYS A 272 6.57 15.90 -16.52
CA LYS A 272 7.38 16.59 -15.48
C LYS A 272 6.68 16.65 -14.11
N ASP A 273 5.35 16.57 -14.09
CA ASP A 273 4.53 16.52 -12.87
C ASP A 273 4.60 15.14 -12.15
N ASP A 274 5.04 14.06 -12.81
CA ASP A 274 5.16 12.71 -12.20
C ASP A 274 6.39 12.56 -11.28
N PHE A 275 7.29 13.55 -11.31
CA PHE A 275 8.47 13.65 -10.44
C PHE A 275 8.19 14.35 -9.11
N ILE A 276 6.96 14.83 -8.89
CA ILE A 276 6.55 15.45 -7.63
C ILE A 276 6.81 14.47 -6.46
N GLY A 277 7.78 14.79 -5.62
CA GLY A 277 8.20 13.96 -4.48
C GLY A 277 9.16 12.81 -4.78
N LYS A 278 9.69 12.69 -6.02
CA LYS A 278 10.71 11.71 -6.42
C LYS A 278 12.04 12.41 -6.73
N LYS A 279 13.15 11.75 -6.42
CA LYS A 279 14.49 12.22 -6.81
C LYS A 279 14.70 12.00 -8.31
N ARG A 280 15.16 13.02 -9.03
CA ARG A 280 15.66 12.90 -10.41
C ARG A 280 17.08 12.35 -10.43
N SER A 281 17.90 12.79 -9.47
CA SER A 281 19.29 12.39 -9.27
C SER A 281 19.36 11.25 -8.25
N LEU A 282 19.79 10.08 -8.70
CA LEU A 282 19.82 8.87 -7.89
C LEU A 282 21.24 8.60 -7.41
N GLU A 283 21.37 8.21 -6.14
CA GLU A 283 22.57 7.59 -5.59
C GLU A 283 22.64 6.13 -6.07
N PHE A 284 23.79 5.48 -6.01
CA PHE A 284 23.92 4.09 -6.45
C PHE A 284 22.93 3.14 -5.76
N LYS A 285 22.69 3.33 -4.45
CA LYS A 285 21.67 2.56 -3.72
C LYS A 285 20.27 2.79 -4.29
N ASP A 286 19.91 4.05 -4.53
CA ASP A 286 18.61 4.44 -5.08
C ASP A 286 18.44 3.94 -6.52
N ALA A 287 19.51 3.93 -7.32
CA ALA A 287 19.54 3.42 -8.69
C ALA A 287 19.41 1.89 -8.74
N CYS A 288 20.06 1.15 -7.84
CA CYS A 288 19.91 -0.30 -7.71
C CYS A 288 18.47 -0.71 -7.35
N GLY A 289 17.86 0.00 -6.41
CA GLY A 289 16.48 -0.23 -5.98
C GLY A 289 15.42 0.38 -6.90
N HIS A 290 15.82 1.03 -7.99
CA HIS A 290 14.91 1.77 -8.86
C HIS A 290 14.00 0.83 -9.65
N SER A 291 12.71 1.17 -9.67
CA SER A 291 11.71 0.56 -10.54
C SER A 291 11.00 1.67 -11.32
N CYS A 292 11.07 1.59 -12.65
CA CYS A 292 10.47 2.59 -13.53
C CYS A 292 8.94 2.51 -13.45
N PRO A 293 8.23 3.61 -13.10
CA PRO A 293 6.77 3.63 -13.10
C PRO A 293 6.15 3.28 -14.47
N SER A 294 6.84 3.65 -15.55
CA SER A 294 6.39 3.47 -16.94
C SER A 294 6.34 2.01 -17.41
N LEU A 295 7.01 1.09 -16.73
CA LEU A 295 7.09 -0.33 -17.13
C LEU A 295 6.16 -1.24 -16.32
N GLY A 296 5.44 -0.69 -15.34
CA GLY A 296 4.71 -1.47 -14.34
C GLY A 296 5.65 -2.20 -13.37
N ALA A 297 5.17 -2.45 -12.14
CA ALA A 297 5.99 -3.04 -11.08
C ALA A 297 6.44 -4.49 -11.37
N GLU A 298 5.69 -5.22 -12.21
CA GLU A 298 5.88 -6.66 -12.43
C GLU A 298 6.91 -7.00 -13.52
N ASN A 299 7.22 -6.09 -14.45
CA ASN A 299 8.01 -6.42 -15.66
C ASN A 299 9.39 -5.75 -15.75
N ALA A 300 9.72 -4.84 -14.83
CA ALA A 300 10.96 -4.06 -14.93
C ALA A 300 12.13 -4.71 -14.17
N LYS A 301 12.70 -5.80 -14.70
CA LYS A 301 14.02 -6.27 -14.24
C LYS A 301 15.03 -5.14 -14.35
N TRP A 302 15.85 -4.95 -13.33
CA TRP A 302 16.84 -3.87 -13.26
C TRP A 302 17.85 -4.03 -14.41
N ASN A 303 18.16 -2.92 -15.08
CA ASN A 303 19.17 -2.86 -16.12
C ASN A 303 19.97 -1.55 -16.00
N ALA A 304 21.30 -1.67 -16.00
CA ALA A 304 22.23 -0.55 -15.97
C ALA A 304 22.08 0.37 -17.18
N ASP A 305 21.76 -0.17 -18.35
CA ASP A 305 21.64 0.58 -19.62
C ASP A 305 20.51 1.62 -19.60
N TRP A 306 19.66 1.59 -18.58
CA TRP A 306 18.60 2.58 -18.40
C TRP A 306 19.09 3.84 -17.69
N PHE A 307 20.34 3.85 -17.23
CA PHE A 307 20.93 4.94 -16.49
C PHE A 307 22.03 5.62 -17.28
N ARG A 308 22.21 6.91 -17.02
CA ARG A 308 23.38 7.68 -17.44
C ARG A 308 23.91 8.51 -16.27
N ALA A 309 25.15 8.99 -16.37
CA ALA A 309 25.73 9.90 -15.38
C ALA A 309 24.90 11.20 -15.29
N ASP A 310 24.64 11.67 -14.07
CA ASP A 310 23.96 12.94 -13.84
C ASP A 310 24.97 14.10 -13.84
N GLU A 311 25.50 14.46 -15.01
CA GLU A 311 26.59 15.44 -15.15
C GLU A 311 26.30 16.76 -14.41
N LYS A 312 25.05 17.25 -14.44
CA LYS A 312 24.65 18.47 -13.74
C LYS A 312 24.84 18.35 -12.22
N ALA A 313 24.37 17.24 -11.64
CA ALA A 313 24.51 16.99 -10.20
C ALA A 313 25.97 16.68 -9.83
N ILE A 314 26.67 15.87 -10.62
CA ILE A 314 28.08 15.51 -10.41
C ILE A 314 28.92 16.79 -10.36
N ASN A 315 28.81 17.65 -11.38
CA ASN A 315 29.61 18.87 -11.49
C ASN A 315 29.44 19.79 -10.28
N VAL A 316 28.20 20.05 -9.83
CA VAL A 316 27.99 20.92 -8.67
C VAL A 316 28.45 20.26 -7.36
N ILE A 317 28.29 18.95 -7.20
CA ILE A 317 28.76 18.24 -6.01
C ILE A 317 30.29 18.26 -5.96
N THR A 318 30.97 18.09 -7.10
CA THR A 318 32.43 18.24 -7.18
C THR A 318 32.87 19.65 -6.75
N LYS A 319 32.17 20.71 -7.18
CA LYS A 319 32.45 22.08 -6.71
C LYS A 319 32.26 22.22 -5.19
N VAL A 320 31.20 21.61 -4.63
CA VAL A 320 30.97 21.58 -3.18
C VAL A 320 32.14 20.90 -2.47
N LEU A 321 32.51 19.69 -2.90
CA LEU A 321 33.60 18.92 -2.29
C LEU A 321 34.92 19.69 -2.27
N VAL A 322 35.24 20.39 -3.37
CA VAL A 322 36.41 21.27 -3.45
C VAL A 322 36.29 22.44 -2.47
N ALA A 323 35.15 23.13 -2.45
CA ALA A 323 34.94 24.29 -1.57
C ALA A 323 34.97 23.92 -0.07
N THR A 324 34.56 22.71 0.28
CA THR A 324 34.55 22.22 1.66
C THR A 324 35.80 21.42 2.04
N SER A 325 36.69 21.12 1.09
CA SER A 325 37.83 20.21 1.28
C SER A 325 37.44 18.82 1.81
N VAL A 326 36.26 18.33 1.43
CA VAL A 326 35.77 17.00 1.82
C VAL A 326 36.15 16.00 0.73
N ASP A 327 36.84 14.92 1.09
CA ASP A 327 37.20 13.87 0.14
C ASP A 327 36.02 12.90 -0.05
N PRO A 328 35.48 12.72 -1.27
CA PRO A 328 34.34 11.83 -1.52
C PRO A 328 34.64 10.34 -1.32
N SER A 329 35.91 9.97 -1.14
CA SER A 329 36.36 8.60 -0.95
C SER A 329 36.04 8.05 0.44
N PHE A 330 35.75 8.88 1.44
CA PHE A 330 35.50 8.40 2.80
C PHE A 330 34.01 8.07 3.07
N PRO A 331 33.71 7.04 3.88
CA PRO A 331 32.34 6.73 4.31
C PRO A 331 31.61 7.89 5.03
N GLU A 332 32.36 8.73 5.74
CA GLU A 332 31.85 9.82 6.59
C GLU A 332 31.49 11.09 5.79
N SER A 333 31.93 11.20 4.53
CA SER A 333 31.80 12.42 3.72
C SER A 333 30.35 12.88 3.57
N LEU A 334 29.41 11.94 3.41
CA LEU A 334 27.98 12.27 3.35
C LEU A 334 27.47 12.83 4.68
N SER A 335 27.86 12.25 5.81
CA SER A 335 27.46 12.75 7.13
C SER A 335 28.07 14.11 7.43
N GLU A 336 29.32 14.34 7.02
CA GLU A 336 30.00 15.61 7.18
C GLU A 336 29.31 16.72 6.40
N LEU A 337 29.04 16.51 5.11
CA LEU A 337 28.35 17.47 4.25
C LEU A 337 26.92 17.78 4.75
N LYS A 338 26.22 16.78 5.28
CA LYS A 338 24.90 16.99 5.92
C LYS A 338 25.00 17.75 7.24
N GLY A 339 26.05 17.47 8.03
CA GLY A 339 26.31 18.13 9.30
C GLY A 339 26.56 19.63 9.19
N MET A 340 26.98 20.11 8.02
CA MET A 340 27.14 21.54 7.73
C MET A 340 25.80 22.30 7.68
N GLY A 341 24.66 21.60 7.55
CA GLY A 341 23.35 22.22 7.52
C GLY A 341 23.07 23.00 6.23
N SER A 342 22.24 24.04 6.35
CA SER A 342 21.79 24.86 5.21
C SER A 342 22.74 26.02 4.97
N VAL A 343 23.92 25.74 4.40
CA VAL A 343 24.98 26.73 4.12
C VAL A 343 25.34 26.87 2.65
N PHE A 344 24.76 26.04 1.78
CA PHE A 344 25.07 26.03 0.36
C PHE A 344 24.18 27.03 -0.37
N ALA A 345 24.77 28.11 -0.87
CA ALA A 345 24.05 29.16 -1.59
C ALA A 345 24.19 28.97 -3.10
N CYS A 346 23.06 28.94 -3.81
CA CYS A 346 23.04 28.94 -5.26
C CYS A 346 23.37 30.36 -5.77
N SER A 347 24.43 30.47 -6.56
CA SER A 347 24.85 31.72 -7.21
C SER A 347 24.24 31.93 -8.59
N SER A 348 23.64 30.89 -9.16
CA SER A 348 22.97 30.94 -10.47
C SER A 348 21.50 31.38 -10.39
N CYS A 349 20.89 31.39 -9.19
CA CYS A 349 19.53 31.90 -9.00
C CYS A 349 19.49 33.43 -8.86
N GLU A 350 18.43 34.05 -9.38
CA GLU A 350 18.14 35.47 -9.15
C GLU A 350 17.88 35.78 -7.67
N ALA A 351 17.20 34.85 -6.98
CA ALA A 351 17.03 34.90 -5.54
C ALA A 351 18.24 34.29 -4.81
N ALA A 352 18.53 34.78 -3.60
CA ALA A 352 19.54 34.23 -2.71
C ALA A 352 19.03 32.92 -2.07
N ILE A 353 18.94 31.85 -2.86
CA ILE A 353 18.50 30.53 -2.38
C ILE A 353 19.65 29.84 -1.67
N VAL A 354 19.47 29.61 -0.37
CA VAL A 354 20.35 28.79 0.47
C VAL A 354 19.67 27.46 0.73
N MET A 355 20.43 26.37 0.71
CA MET A 355 19.92 25.01 0.83
C MET A 355 20.89 24.10 1.60
N GLY A 356 20.39 22.95 2.05
CA GLY A 356 21.22 21.86 2.56
C GLY A 356 21.79 20.98 1.44
N PHE A 357 22.78 20.15 1.76
CA PHE A 357 23.47 19.31 0.78
C PHE A 357 22.51 18.41 -0.01
N GLU A 358 21.47 17.87 0.62
CA GLU A 358 20.51 16.96 -0.02
C GLU A 358 19.70 17.60 -1.16
N ALA A 359 19.57 18.93 -1.15
CA ALA A 359 18.82 19.64 -2.18
C ALA A 359 19.68 19.97 -3.40
N ILE A 360 21.01 19.96 -3.29
CA ILE A 360 21.93 20.47 -4.31
C ILE A 360 21.80 19.72 -5.64
N ALA A 361 21.92 18.39 -5.61
CA ALA A 361 21.86 17.54 -6.80
C ALA A 361 20.59 17.80 -7.60
N GLU A 362 19.50 17.89 -6.86
CA GLU A 362 18.16 18.10 -7.36
C GLU A 362 17.98 19.53 -7.89
N HIS A 363 18.52 20.53 -7.19
CA HIS A 363 18.46 21.95 -7.56
C HIS A 363 19.28 22.25 -8.81
N ALA A 364 20.41 21.56 -9.02
CA ALA A 364 21.29 21.70 -10.17
C ALA A 364 20.55 21.56 -11.51
N HIS A 365 19.51 20.73 -11.55
CA HIS A 365 18.68 20.51 -12.74
C HIS A 365 17.87 21.73 -13.19
N ARG A 366 17.83 22.81 -12.40
CA ARG A 366 17.21 24.09 -12.77
C ARG A 366 18.15 24.97 -13.60
N HIS A 367 19.44 24.64 -13.62
CA HIS A 367 20.49 25.42 -14.27
C HIS A 367 21.21 24.55 -15.30
N ASP A 368 21.87 25.18 -16.27
CA ASP A 368 22.78 24.45 -17.17
C ASP A 368 24.18 24.31 -16.57
N ASN A 369 24.69 25.37 -15.94
CA ASN A 369 25.89 25.34 -15.12
C ASN A 369 25.59 26.03 -13.76
N MET A 370 25.31 25.23 -12.74
CA MET A 370 25.07 25.74 -11.39
C MET A 370 26.40 26.13 -10.74
N GLU A 371 26.44 27.35 -10.20
CA GLU A 371 27.49 27.82 -9.30
C GLU A 371 26.98 27.81 -7.86
N VAL A 372 27.84 27.37 -6.95
CA VAL A 372 27.53 27.21 -5.53
C VAL A 372 28.62 27.87 -4.70
N ALA A 373 28.19 28.61 -3.68
CA ALA A 373 29.08 29.15 -2.65
C ALA A 373 28.77 28.47 -1.31
N VAL A 374 29.82 28.17 -0.54
CA VAL A 374 29.69 27.68 0.83
C VAL A 374 29.77 28.88 1.76
N LEU A 375 28.65 29.22 2.38
CA LEU A 375 28.56 30.33 3.32
C LEU A 375 28.97 29.88 4.72
N LYS A 376 29.40 30.83 5.55
CA LYS A 376 29.46 30.57 6.98
C LYS A 376 28.03 30.52 7.54
N GLN A 377 27.83 29.76 8.62
CA GLN A 377 26.49 29.57 9.20
C GLN A 377 25.77 30.90 9.53
N TYR A 378 26.50 31.90 10.01
CA TYR A 378 25.91 33.21 10.30
C TYR A 378 25.43 33.94 9.04
N GLU A 379 26.15 33.82 7.92
CA GLU A 379 25.78 34.43 6.62
C GLU A 379 24.55 33.75 6.05
N ALA A 380 24.50 32.42 6.14
CA ALA A 380 23.33 31.65 5.76
C ALA A 380 22.09 32.04 6.58
N ASN A 381 22.24 32.27 7.89
CA ASN A 381 21.15 32.69 8.77
C ASN A 381 20.63 34.10 8.47
N LEU A 382 21.49 35.01 7.97
CA LEU A 382 21.05 36.35 7.52
C LEU A 382 20.12 36.26 6.31
N ILE A 383 20.33 35.28 5.44
CA ILE A 383 19.50 35.04 4.25
C ILE A 383 18.25 34.23 4.64
N LEU A 384 18.42 33.20 5.47
CA LEU A 384 17.37 32.30 5.95
C LEU A 384 16.59 32.93 7.12
N THR A 385 15.83 33.99 6.84
CA THR A 385 14.89 34.61 7.79
C THR A 385 13.88 33.62 8.40
N HIS A 386 13.60 32.53 7.69
CA HIS A 386 12.87 31.37 8.18
C HIS A 386 13.70 30.10 7.96
N PRO A 387 13.68 29.12 8.89
CA PRO A 387 14.43 27.88 8.75
C PRO A 387 13.88 26.98 7.63
N ILE A 388 14.72 26.12 7.06
CA ILE A 388 14.32 25.13 6.05
C ILE A 388 13.73 23.90 6.75
N ALA A 389 12.50 23.55 6.42
CA ALA A 389 11.83 22.36 6.94
C ALA A 389 12.19 21.15 6.05
N HIS A 390 13.34 20.52 6.31
CA HIS A 390 13.82 19.38 5.53
C HIS A 390 12.82 18.21 5.47
N GLY A 391 12.53 17.73 4.27
CA GLY A 391 11.60 16.65 3.97
C GLY A 391 10.11 17.03 4.01
N LEU A 392 9.77 18.29 4.28
CA LEU A 392 8.37 18.74 4.41
C LEU A 392 7.61 18.61 3.09
N THR A 393 8.23 18.97 1.97
CA THR A 393 7.65 18.85 0.62
C THR A 393 7.16 17.43 0.36
N LYS A 394 8.01 16.43 0.66
CA LYS A 394 7.68 15.02 0.50
C LYS A 394 6.52 14.60 1.42
N LYS A 395 6.54 15.03 2.68
CA LYS A 395 5.48 14.74 3.66
C LYS A 395 4.13 15.34 3.24
N ILE A 396 4.13 16.55 2.67
CA ILE A 396 2.93 17.23 2.19
C ILE A 396 2.36 16.55 0.94
N LEU A 397 3.20 16.18 -0.02
CA LEU A 397 2.75 15.64 -1.30
C LEU A 397 2.27 14.19 -1.23
N VAL A 398 3.04 13.33 -0.54
CA VAL A 398 2.85 11.87 -0.58
C VAL A 398 2.68 11.27 0.82
N GLY A 399 3.01 12.01 1.88
CA GLY A 399 3.11 11.50 3.24
C GLY A 399 1.99 11.91 4.20
N SER A 400 2.36 11.99 5.49
CA SER A 400 1.48 12.23 6.64
C SER A 400 0.93 13.64 6.74
N GLU A 401 1.58 14.63 6.10
CA GLU A 401 1.28 16.07 6.27
C GLU A 401 0.40 16.63 5.15
N LYS A 402 -0.36 15.78 4.46
CA LYS A 402 -1.29 16.21 3.39
C LYS A 402 -2.33 17.22 3.89
N SER A 403 -2.70 17.17 5.16
CA SER A 403 -3.62 18.11 5.82
C SER A 403 -3.11 19.56 5.81
N LEU A 404 -1.80 19.78 5.65
CA LEU A 404 -1.23 21.12 5.56
C LEU A 404 -1.49 21.78 4.19
N GLN A 405 -1.72 21.02 3.12
CA GLN A 405 -1.88 21.56 1.75
C GLN A 405 -2.87 22.73 1.62
N PRO A 406 -4.11 22.67 2.18
CA PRO A 406 -5.07 23.76 2.07
C PRO A 406 -4.78 24.94 3.01
N MET A 407 -3.83 24.84 3.93
CA MET A 407 -3.53 25.90 4.88
C MET A 407 -2.77 27.05 4.22
N LYS A 408 -3.25 28.29 4.40
CA LYS A 408 -2.56 29.50 3.91
C LYS A 408 -1.37 29.87 4.80
N ARG A 409 -0.34 29.03 4.81
CA ARG A 409 0.84 29.13 5.69
C ARG A 409 2.17 29.06 4.96
N PHE A 410 2.16 28.98 3.64
CA PHE A 410 3.37 28.83 2.83
C PHE A 410 3.78 30.15 2.21
N GLY A 411 5.00 30.61 2.45
CA GLY A 411 5.57 31.81 1.83
C GLY A 411 6.67 31.47 0.83
N CYS A 412 6.79 32.27 -0.23
CA CYS A 412 7.76 32.07 -1.30
C CYS A 412 9.12 32.69 -0.93
N ARG A 413 10.20 31.87 -0.89
CA ARG A 413 11.56 32.39 -0.64
C ARG A 413 12.12 33.18 -1.81
N HIS A 414 11.73 32.85 -3.04
CA HIS A 414 12.17 33.59 -4.23
C HIS A 414 11.67 35.05 -4.24
N CYS A 415 10.50 35.33 -3.66
CA CYS A 415 10.02 36.70 -3.46
C CYS A 415 10.74 37.40 -2.29
N LEU A 416 10.96 36.69 -1.19
CA LEU A 416 11.52 37.26 0.04
C LEU A 416 13.02 37.56 -0.07
N GLN A 417 13.78 36.69 -0.74
CA GLN A 417 15.24 36.68 -0.75
C GLN A 417 15.81 37.23 -2.06
N SER A 418 15.14 38.21 -2.68
CA SER A 418 15.63 38.78 -3.94
C SER A 418 16.99 39.45 -3.77
N ARG A 419 17.97 39.08 -4.61
CA ARG A 419 19.32 39.69 -4.60
C ARG A 419 19.29 41.18 -4.97
N THR A 420 18.25 41.62 -5.69
CA THR A 420 18.07 43.02 -6.12
C THR A 420 17.35 43.89 -5.07
N GLY A 421 16.90 43.32 -3.95
CA GLY A 421 16.17 44.00 -2.89
C GLY A 421 16.94 44.11 -1.57
N LYS A 422 17.57 45.27 -1.32
CA LYS A 422 17.86 45.91 -0.01
C LYS A 422 18.52 45.12 1.16
N HIS A 423 18.91 43.85 1.04
CA HIS A 423 19.44 43.07 2.18
C HIS A 423 20.88 42.53 2.07
N ILE A 424 21.62 42.85 1.01
CA ILE A 424 23.06 42.56 0.93
C ILE A 424 23.81 43.84 0.60
N ALA A 425 23.83 44.78 1.55
CA ALA A 425 24.82 45.85 1.57
C ALA A 425 25.88 45.47 2.61
N GLY A 426 26.89 44.72 2.17
CA GLY A 426 28.00 44.30 3.00
C GLY A 426 29.06 43.58 2.20
N THR A 427 30.11 44.32 1.84
CA THR A 427 31.46 43.85 1.45
C THR A 427 31.63 43.19 0.08
N VAL A 428 32.04 43.96 -0.94
CA VAL A 428 33.45 44.16 -1.37
C VAL A 428 33.44 45.08 -2.60
N GLY A 429 34.20 46.17 -2.53
CA GLY A 429 34.28 47.17 -3.58
C GLY A 429 35.21 46.78 -4.72
N THR A 430 34.92 47.32 -5.91
CA THR A 430 35.96 47.71 -6.87
C THR A 430 35.42 48.86 -7.72
N ASN A 431 36.10 50.01 -7.65
CA ASN A 431 35.83 51.21 -8.43
C ASN A 431 36.37 51.04 -9.85
N THR A 432 35.59 51.36 -10.88
CA THR A 432 36.00 52.32 -11.94
C THR A 432 34.81 52.79 -12.82
N SER A 433 34.44 54.06 -12.63
CA SER A 433 34.14 55.14 -13.60
C SER A 433 33.22 54.97 -14.84
N LYS A 434 32.10 55.75 -14.82
CA LYS A 434 31.56 56.76 -15.80
C LYS A 434 31.53 56.44 -17.31
N ALA A 435 30.61 56.90 -18.16
CA ALA A 435 29.33 57.66 -18.16
C ALA A 435 28.83 57.65 -19.64
N THR A 436 27.55 57.68 -20.01
CA THR A 436 26.71 58.86 -20.35
C THR A 436 25.45 58.33 -21.08
N ASP A 437 24.24 58.64 -20.59
CA ASP A 437 23.24 59.61 -21.11
C ASP A 437 22.22 59.06 -22.11
N ALA A 438 20.94 59.01 -21.69
CA ALA A 438 19.81 59.62 -22.42
C ALA A 438 18.51 59.49 -21.60
N ALA A 439 17.82 60.61 -21.43
CA ALA A 439 16.66 60.83 -20.56
C ALA A 439 15.32 60.35 -21.16
N ALA A 440 14.41 59.93 -20.28
CA ALA A 440 12.95 59.91 -20.52
C ALA A 440 12.19 60.20 -19.19
N PRO A 441 10.98 60.78 -19.25
CA PRO A 441 10.42 61.65 -18.20
C PRO A 441 9.72 60.91 -17.03
N PRO A 442 9.46 61.59 -15.89
CA PRO A 442 9.12 60.93 -14.63
C PRO A 442 7.63 60.63 -14.53
N THR A 443 7.25 59.35 -14.58
CA THR A 443 5.92 58.92 -14.12
C THR A 443 5.93 58.70 -12.61
N LYS A 444 5.27 59.63 -11.92
CA LYS A 444 4.85 59.54 -10.53
C LYS A 444 4.06 58.24 -10.28
N LYS A 445 4.59 57.39 -9.40
CA LYS A 445 3.89 56.76 -8.25
C LYS A 445 4.91 55.96 -7.45
N ALA A 446 5.76 56.70 -6.74
CA ALA A 446 6.43 56.20 -5.55
C ALA A 446 5.44 56.38 -4.40
N GLU A 447 4.57 55.39 -4.21
CA GLU A 447 3.75 55.26 -3.01
C GLU A 447 3.93 53.84 -2.49
N GLU A 448 4.72 53.74 -1.42
CA GLU A 448 4.50 52.89 -0.25
C GLU A 448 3.79 51.54 -0.50
N GLY A 449 4.60 50.51 -0.73
CA GLY A 449 4.18 49.13 -0.57
C GLY A 449 5.26 48.36 0.20
N LYS A 450 5.14 48.26 1.52
CA LYS A 450 5.57 47.03 2.20
C LYS A 450 4.70 45.93 1.60
N GLU A 451 5.17 45.27 0.54
CA GLU A 451 4.49 44.13 -0.05
C GLU A 451 4.28 43.11 1.09
N LYS A 452 3.04 42.99 1.57
CA LYS A 452 2.69 41.94 2.53
C LYS A 452 3.08 40.63 1.86
N LEU A 453 4.06 39.93 2.43
CA LEU A 453 4.40 38.57 2.02
C LEU A 453 3.12 37.73 2.06
N GLY A 454 2.53 37.50 0.89
CA GLY A 454 1.33 36.71 0.77
C GLY A 454 1.63 35.28 1.21
N LEU A 455 0.93 34.80 2.23
CA LEU A 455 0.92 33.38 2.53
C LEU A 455 -0.07 32.68 1.60
N PHE A 456 0.39 31.60 0.99
CA PHE A 456 -0.36 30.80 0.04
C PHE A 456 -0.76 29.47 0.67
N THR A 457 -1.79 28.84 0.10
CA THR A 457 -1.94 27.38 0.21
C THR A 457 -0.77 26.71 -0.51
N PHE A 458 -0.47 25.44 -0.23
CA PHE A 458 0.66 24.77 -0.88
C PHE A 458 0.49 24.72 -2.41
N ASN A 459 -0.71 24.46 -2.90
CA ASN A 459 -1.01 24.48 -4.34
C ASN A 459 -0.95 25.91 -4.92
N GLY A 460 -1.39 26.92 -4.15
CA GLY A 460 -1.26 28.33 -4.52
C GLY A 460 0.21 28.75 -4.65
N LEU A 461 1.06 28.32 -3.71
CA LEU A 461 2.51 28.52 -3.76
C LEU A 461 3.09 27.87 -5.02
N ARG A 462 2.77 26.60 -5.29
CA ARG A 462 3.27 25.91 -6.50
C ARG A 462 2.91 26.65 -7.78
N SER A 463 1.66 27.11 -7.88
CA SER A 463 1.23 27.94 -9.02
C SER A 463 2.01 29.25 -9.09
N HIS A 464 2.21 29.92 -7.96
CA HIS A 464 2.95 31.17 -7.87
C HIS A 464 4.42 31.01 -8.29
N VAL A 465 5.16 30.05 -7.72
CA VAL A 465 6.58 29.87 -8.03
C VAL A 465 6.78 29.41 -9.48
N LYS A 466 5.87 28.58 -10.01
CA LYS A 466 5.88 28.22 -11.42
C LYS A 466 5.66 29.42 -12.34
N ALA A 467 4.68 30.27 -12.04
CA ALA A 467 4.32 31.42 -12.88
C ALA A 467 5.31 32.58 -12.78
N LYS A 468 5.77 32.92 -11.57
CA LYS A 468 6.62 34.10 -11.31
C LYS A 468 8.12 33.81 -11.38
N HIS A 469 8.55 32.60 -11.06
CA HIS A 469 9.97 32.24 -10.91
C HIS A 469 10.40 31.07 -11.80
N GLY A 470 9.52 30.54 -12.66
CA GLY A 470 9.83 29.45 -13.58
C GLY A 470 10.13 28.11 -12.91
N VAL A 471 9.93 27.97 -11.59
CA VAL A 471 10.24 26.72 -10.88
C VAL A 471 9.09 25.72 -11.07
N LEU A 472 9.33 24.70 -11.87
CA LEU A 472 8.34 23.66 -12.18
C LEU A 472 8.06 22.73 -10.99
N ALA A 473 9.09 22.37 -10.25
CA ALA A 473 9.03 21.45 -9.12
C ALA A 473 9.50 22.14 -7.84
N VAL A 474 8.54 22.50 -6.98
CA VAL A 474 8.81 23.12 -5.67
C VAL A 474 9.46 22.10 -4.74
N ARG A 475 10.48 22.53 -4.00
CA ARG A 475 11.23 21.78 -2.99
C ARG A 475 11.40 22.59 -1.70
N ASP A 476 11.99 21.97 -0.67
CA ASP A 476 12.08 22.54 0.68
C ASP A 476 12.86 23.88 0.71
N GLU A 477 13.81 24.08 -0.20
CA GLU A 477 14.58 25.32 -0.32
C GLU A 477 13.81 26.49 -0.96
N ASP A 478 12.61 26.24 -1.53
CA ASP A 478 11.88 27.25 -2.31
C ASP A 478 10.88 28.06 -1.49
N TYR A 479 10.55 27.58 -0.29
CA TYR A 479 9.50 28.14 0.54
C TYR A 479 9.79 28.02 2.03
N PHE A 480 9.03 28.76 2.81
CA PHE A 480 8.96 28.60 4.27
C PHE A 480 7.53 28.27 4.69
N TYR A 481 7.41 27.50 5.76
CA TYR A 481 6.13 27.20 6.40
C TYR A 481 6.05 28.01 7.70
N ASN A 482 5.02 28.85 7.82
CA ASN A 482 4.77 29.64 9.02
C ASN A 482 3.93 28.81 10.00
N ASP A 483 4.57 28.22 11.01
CA ASP A 483 3.88 27.49 12.06
C ASP A 483 3.45 28.46 13.19
N PRO A 484 2.14 28.64 13.43
CA PRO A 484 1.68 29.49 14.52
C PRO A 484 2.09 28.98 15.92
N HIS A 485 2.48 27.70 16.06
CA HIS A 485 2.98 27.16 17.32
C HIS A 485 4.51 27.31 17.50
N SER A 486 5.25 27.75 16.48
CA SER A 486 6.69 28.00 16.59
C SER A 486 7.03 29.43 17.02
N ALA A 487 6.04 30.25 17.39
CA ALA A 487 6.21 31.63 17.84
C ALA A 487 6.87 31.77 19.25
N THR A 488 7.61 30.76 19.69
CA THR A 488 8.46 30.78 20.90
C THR A 488 9.96 30.87 20.60
N SER A 489 10.39 30.83 19.33
CA SER A 489 11.75 31.24 18.98
C SER A 489 11.77 32.73 18.63
N LEU A 490 12.09 33.56 19.62
CA LEU A 490 12.45 34.97 19.43
C LEU A 490 13.42 35.11 18.23
N PRO A 491 13.33 36.21 17.44
CA PRO A 491 14.33 36.48 16.41
C PRO A 491 15.73 36.52 17.04
N PRO A 492 16.79 36.18 16.29
CA PRO A 492 18.16 36.28 16.81
C PRO A 492 18.37 37.71 17.30
N LYS A 493 18.64 37.84 18.61
CA LYS A 493 18.94 39.11 19.28
C LYS A 493 19.95 39.89 18.44
N SER A 494 19.60 41.11 18.08
CA SER A 494 20.49 42.01 17.35
C SER A 494 21.74 42.30 18.21
N LEU A 495 22.86 42.70 17.58
CA LEU A 495 24.07 43.10 18.32
C LEU A 495 23.76 44.21 19.34
N SER A 496 22.76 45.07 19.05
CA SER A 496 22.25 46.08 19.99
C SER A 496 21.61 45.47 21.24
N ASP A 497 20.94 44.32 21.14
CA ASP A 497 20.32 43.67 22.31
C ASP A 497 21.36 43.03 23.23
N TYR A 498 22.48 42.54 22.67
CA TYR A 498 23.63 42.05 23.47
C TYR A 498 24.35 43.18 24.19
N LEU A 499 24.50 44.34 23.53
CA LEU A 499 25.12 45.53 24.13
C LEU A 499 24.22 46.13 25.23
N PHE A 500 22.90 46.07 25.06
CA PHE A 500 21.95 46.56 26.08
C PHE A 500 21.98 45.71 27.36
N GLU A 501 22.08 44.38 27.25
CA GLU A 501 22.22 43.51 28.44
C GLU A 501 23.57 43.66 29.16
N ALA A 502 24.65 43.96 28.42
CA ALA A 502 25.96 44.21 29.02
C ALA A 502 26.00 45.54 29.80
N LEU A 503 25.31 46.57 29.29
CA LEU A 503 25.20 47.88 29.94
C LEU A 503 24.21 47.89 31.11
N TRP A 504 23.22 47.00 31.13
CA TRP A 504 22.28 46.87 32.25
C TRP A 504 22.84 46.09 33.45
N ARG A 505 23.94 45.34 33.27
CA ARG A 505 24.61 44.58 34.33
C ARG A 505 25.77 45.35 35.00
N GLN A 506 26.12 46.53 34.50
CA GLN A 506 26.92 47.53 35.21
C GLN A 506 25.98 48.48 35.95
#